data_AF-A0A8X7RC16-F1
#
_entry.id   AF-A0A8X7RC16-F1
#
_cell.length_a   1.000
_cell.length_b   1.000
_cell.length_c   1.000
_cell.angle_alpha   90.00
_cell.angle_beta   90.00
_cell.angle_gamma   90.00
#
_symmetry.space_group_name_H-M   'P 1'
#
loop_
_entity.id
_entity.type
_entity.pdbx_description
1 polymer ?
#
loop_
_entity_poly.entity_id
_entity_poly.type
_entity_poly.pdbx_seq_one_letter_code
_entity_poly.pdbx_strand_id
1 'polypeptide(L)'
;MVKGTPYENVDDLGDKEDDSGPLISENVIGVVHDHLITFELDMGIDGPMNNSFVKVHLENQRVPTGKSPIKSYLKVKKCVAKTEKDAQIKLSLYDPYEFHIVNPNRKSRSGNPTGYRIIPGENAVSLLDHDDPPQIRGAFSNNQVLNFKLCFSI
;
A
#
# COMPACT_ATOMS: atom_id res chain seq x y z
N MET A 1 -8.20 -20.61 9.05
CA MET A 1 -9.57 -20.76 9.59
C MET A 1 -10.19 -22.02 8.98
N VAL A 2 -11.01 -22.78 9.72
CA VAL A 2 -11.64 -24.01 9.19
C VAL A 2 -13.13 -24.05 9.48
N LYS A 3 -13.89 -24.74 8.61
CA LYS A 3 -15.33 -24.97 8.71
C LYS A 3 -15.61 -26.45 8.51
N GLY A 4 -16.51 -27.02 9.31
CA GLY A 4 -16.96 -28.40 9.13
C GLY A 4 -17.89 -28.55 7.94
N THR A 5 -17.82 -29.69 7.24
CA THR A 5 -18.66 -30.01 6.09
C THR A 5 -19.05 -31.50 6.09
N PRO A 6 -20.20 -31.90 5.53
CA PRO A 6 -20.52 -33.32 5.37
C PRO A 6 -19.66 -34.04 4.30
N TYR A 7 -18.89 -33.33 3.48
CA TYR A 7 -18.07 -33.93 2.43
C TYR A 7 -16.84 -34.64 3.00
N GLU A 8 -16.61 -35.88 2.60
CA GLU A 8 -15.44 -36.67 2.99
C GLU A 8 -14.32 -36.53 1.96
N ASN A 9 -14.66 -36.35 0.68
CA ASN A 9 -13.70 -36.19 -0.41
C ASN A 9 -14.20 -35.18 -1.48
N VAL A 10 -13.34 -34.91 -2.48
CA VAL A 10 -13.65 -33.95 -3.55
C VAL A 10 -14.70 -34.45 -4.55
N ASP A 11 -14.94 -35.76 -4.65
CA ASP A 11 -15.99 -36.30 -5.51
C ASP A 11 -17.39 -36.02 -4.92
N ASP A 12 -17.50 -35.95 -3.58
CA ASP A 12 -18.74 -35.59 -2.89
C ASP A 12 -19.22 -34.16 -3.20
N LEU A 13 -18.28 -33.29 -3.60
CA LEU A 13 -18.54 -31.92 -4.06
C LEU A 13 -19.12 -31.90 -5.49
N GLY A 14 -18.77 -32.87 -6.33
CA GLY A 14 -19.12 -32.90 -7.75
C GLY A 14 -18.62 -31.63 -8.47
N ASP A 15 -19.48 -31.00 -9.29
CA ASP A 15 -19.17 -29.72 -9.96
C ASP A 15 -19.34 -28.49 -9.06
N LYS A 16 -19.67 -28.68 -7.77
CA LYS A 16 -19.92 -27.58 -6.82
C LYS A 16 -18.68 -27.35 -5.96
N GLU A 17 -18.02 -26.22 -6.13
CA GLU A 17 -17.06 -25.73 -5.14
C GLU A 17 -17.82 -25.07 -3.97
N ASP A 18 -17.36 -25.22 -2.72
CA ASP A 18 -17.87 -24.43 -1.61
C ASP A 18 -17.26 -23.02 -1.70
N ASP A 19 -18.11 -22.00 -1.81
CA ASP A 19 -17.69 -20.60 -1.98
C ASP A 19 -16.77 -20.08 -0.85
N SER A 20 -16.73 -20.76 0.30
CA SER A 20 -15.86 -20.40 1.42
C SER A 20 -14.43 -20.93 1.30
N GLY A 21 -14.15 -21.92 0.44
CA GLY A 21 -12.80 -22.43 0.19
C GLY A 21 -12.71 -23.94 -0.09
N PRO A 22 -11.48 -24.46 -0.30
CA PRO A 22 -11.28 -25.86 -0.68
C PRO A 22 -11.49 -26.84 0.47
N LEU A 23 -11.86 -28.08 0.14
CA LEU A 23 -11.78 -29.22 1.06
C LEU A 23 -10.29 -29.57 1.29
N ILE A 24 -9.85 -29.54 2.55
CA ILE A 24 -8.44 -29.76 2.92
C ILE A 24 -8.23 -31.07 3.69
N SER A 25 -9.31 -31.69 4.16
CA SER A 25 -9.36 -32.99 4.82
C SER A 25 -10.80 -33.49 4.83
N GLU A 26 -11.01 -34.78 5.12
CA GLU A 26 -12.34 -35.34 5.41
C GLU A 26 -13.11 -34.41 6.36
N ASN A 27 -14.30 -34.00 5.93
CA ASN A 27 -15.23 -33.13 6.66
C ASN A 27 -14.71 -31.72 7.00
N VAL A 28 -13.61 -31.25 6.38
CA VAL A 28 -13.00 -29.96 6.72
C VAL A 28 -12.71 -29.09 5.49
N ILE A 29 -13.33 -27.92 5.46
CA ILE A 29 -13.04 -26.84 4.50
C ILE A 29 -12.06 -25.83 5.11
N GLY A 30 -11.04 -25.48 4.34
CA GLY A 30 -10.14 -24.38 4.63
C GLY A 30 -10.77 -23.06 4.19
N VAL A 31 -11.25 -22.27 5.14
CA VAL A 31 -11.95 -21.01 4.83
C VAL A 31 -10.96 -19.97 4.33
N VAL A 32 -11.23 -19.33 3.19
CA VAL A 32 -10.45 -18.22 2.64
C VAL A 32 -10.43 -17.05 3.62
N HIS A 33 -9.24 -16.52 3.89
CA HIS A 33 -9.05 -15.40 4.80
C HIS A 33 -7.80 -14.61 4.44
N ASP A 34 -7.77 -13.34 4.84
CA ASP A 34 -6.65 -12.44 4.62
C ASP A 34 -5.74 -12.37 5.85
N HIS A 35 -4.47 -12.05 5.59
CA HIS A 35 -3.48 -11.66 6.59
C HIS A 35 -3.06 -10.22 6.33
N LEU A 36 -3.47 -9.32 7.23
CA LEU A 36 -3.17 -7.89 7.13
C LEU A 36 -2.29 -7.50 8.32
N ILE A 37 -1.12 -6.95 8.03
CA ILE A 37 -0.11 -6.58 9.03
C ILE A 37 0.16 -5.08 8.90
N THR A 38 0.27 -4.41 10.04
CA THR A 38 0.65 -2.99 10.10
C THR A 38 2.02 -2.84 10.72
N PHE A 39 2.87 -2.05 10.06
CA PHE A 39 4.14 -1.61 10.62
C PHE A 39 4.02 -0.16 11.04
N GLU A 40 4.30 0.13 12.31
CA GLU A 40 4.44 1.50 12.80
C GLU A 40 5.92 1.90 12.70
N LEU A 41 6.19 2.96 11.93
CA LEU A 41 7.53 3.48 11.69
C LEU A 41 7.64 4.88 12.31
N ASP A 42 8.24 4.97 13.50
CA ASP A 42 8.61 6.26 14.10
C ASP A 42 10.01 6.66 13.60
N MET A 43 10.06 7.67 12.72
CA MET A 43 11.23 7.95 11.89
C MET A 43 11.85 9.31 12.24
N GLY A 44 13.12 9.28 12.69
CA GLY A 44 13.95 10.46 12.96
C GLY A 44 15.17 10.55 12.04
N ILE A 45 14.98 10.88 10.77
CA ILE A 45 16.06 10.87 9.76
C ILE A 45 16.98 12.08 9.96
N ASP A 46 18.25 11.83 10.25
CA ASP A 46 19.25 12.87 10.56
C ASP A 46 18.81 13.88 11.64
N GLY A 47 17.96 13.41 12.56
CA GLY A 47 17.37 14.18 13.63
C GLY A 47 15.85 13.94 13.76
N PRO A 48 15.27 14.21 14.94
CA PRO A 48 13.86 13.90 15.20
C PRO A 48 12.89 14.93 14.59
N MET A 49 13.33 16.17 14.37
CA MET A 49 12.44 17.26 13.97
C MET A 49 12.34 17.41 12.45
N ASN A 50 11.17 17.86 11.98
CA ASN A 50 10.90 18.29 10.62
C ASN A 50 11.03 17.20 9.54
N ASN A 51 10.89 15.93 9.91
CA ASN A 51 10.74 14.85 8.94
C ASN A 51 9.43 15.00 8.16
N SER A 52 9.45 14.70 6.87
CA SER A 52 8.31 14.89 5.97
C SER A 52 8.07 13.65 5.13
N PHE A 53 6.80 13.26 4.98
CA PHE A 53 6.39 12.26 4.02
C PHE A 53 6.19 12.89 2.64
N VAL A 54 6.81 12.31 1.61
CA VAL A 54 6.82 12.81 0.24
C VAL A 54 6.37 11.71 -0.70
N LYS A 55 5.33 12.00 -1.48
CA LYS A 55 4.88 11.17 -2.59
C LYS A 55 5.58 11.64 -3.85
N VAL A 56 6.17 10.72 -4.60
CA VAL A 56 6.81 11.02 -5.89
C VAL A 56 5.99 10.36 -6.98
N HIS A 57 5.15 11.15 -7.65
CA HIS A 57 4.32 10.69 -8.76
C HIS A 57 5.20 10.46 -9.99
N LEU A 58 5.08 9.30 -10.61
CA LEU A 58 5.77 8.95 -11.84
C LEU A 58 4.82 9.16 -13.03
N GLU A 59 5.10 10.18 -13.85
CA GLU A 59 4.23 10.65 -14.92
C GLU A 59 4.84 10.39 -16.30
N ASN A 60 4.01 10.00 -17.28
CA ASN A 60 4.44 9.96 -18.68
C ASN A 60 4.41 11.37 -19.29
N GLN A 61 5.54 11.79 -19.87
CA GLN A 61 5.65 13.06 -20.58
C GLN A 61 5.90 12.83 -22.07
N ARG A 62 4.95 13.27 -22.92
CA ARG A 62 5.12 13.27 -24.37
C ARG A 62 6.18 14.29 -24.81
N VAL A 63 6.98 13.90 -25.79
CA VAL A 63 7.89 14.80 -26.49
C VAL A 63 7.12 15.47 -27.64
N PRO A 64 7.29 16.79 -27.88
CA PRO A 64 6.70 17.44 -29.04
C PRO A 64 7.12 16.77 -30.37
N THR A 65 6.18 16.66 -31.30
CA THR A 65 6.42 16.05 -32.62
C THR A 65 7.61 16.69 -33.32
N GLY A 66 8.48 15.86 -33.90
CA GLY A 66 9.66 16.30 -34.66
C GLY A 66 10.89 16.67 -33.83
N LYS A 67 10.82 16.68 -32.49
CA LYS A 67 11.99 16.99 -31.63
C LYS A 67 12.86 15.79 -31.27
N SER A 68 12.33 14.57 -31.31
CA SER A 68 13.06 13.35 -31.01
C SER A 68 12.41 12.14 -31.67
N PRO A 69 13.18 11.10 -32.05
CA PRO A 69 12.63 9.79 -32.39
C PRO A 69 11.88 9.14 -31.21
N ILE A 70 12.29 9.43 -29.97
CA ILE A 70 11.62 8.95 -28.76
C ILE A 70 10.35 9.78 -28.53
N LYS A 71 9.21 9.10 -28.38
CA LYS A 71 7.88 9.75 -28.29
C LYS A 71 7.54 10.26 -26.89
N SER A 72 8.18 9.73 -25.85
CA SER A 72 7.92 10.09 -24.46
C SER A 72 9.02 9.65 -23.50
N TYR A 73 9.01 10.22 -22.29
CA TYR A 73 9.91 9.88 -21.20
C TYR A 73 9.19 9.93 -19.85
N LEU A 74 9.82 9.35 -18.83
CA LEU A 74 9.30 9.40 -17.46
C LEU A 74 9.69 10.71 -16.78
N LYS A 75 8.70 11.39 -16.21
CA LYS A 75 8.86 12.59 -15.40
C LYS A 75 8.44 12.29 -13.97
N VAL A 76 9.01 13.00 -13.01
CA VAL A 76 8.64 12.88 -11.61
C VAL A 76 8.04 14.18 -11.08
N LYS A 77 7.00 14.06 -10.25
CA LYS A 77 6.41 15.19 -9.51
C LYS A 77 6.39 14.86 -8.02
N LYS A 78 7.12 15.65 -7.23
CA LYS A 78 7.20 15.49 -5.77
C LYS A 78 6.08 16.26 -5.09
N CYS A 79 5.38 15.60 -4.19
CA CYS A 79 4.27 16.14 -3.41
C CYS A 79 4.53 15.85 -1.93
N VAL A 80 4.84 16.91 -1.17
CA VAL A 80 4.98 16.80 0.30
C VAL A 80 3.58 16.73 0.91
N ALA A 81 3.32 15.71 1.73
CA ALA A 81 2.06 15.62 2.46
C ALA A 81 1.98 16.74 3.51
N LYS A 82 0.89 17.52 3.49
CA LYS A 82 0.66 18.63 4.44
C LYS A 82 -0.38 18.29 5.49
N THR A 83 -1.07 17.17 5.33
CA THR A 83 -2.05 16.65 6.28
C THR A 83 -1.94 15.13 6.33
N GLU A 84 -2.44 14.52 7.40
CA GLU A 84 -2.48 13.06 7.52
C GLU A 84 -3.29 12.44 6.39
N LYS A 85 -4.36 13.14 5.98
CA LYS A 85 -5.19 12.78 4.84
C LYS A 85 -4.40 12.74 3.53
N ASP A 86 -3.48 13.68 3.30
CA ASP A 86 -2.61 13.66 2.12
C ASP A 86 -1.67 12.45 2.08
N ALA A 87 -1.42 11.84 3.22
CA ALA A 87 -0.55 10.68 3.39
C ALA A 87 -1.28 9.33 3.41
N GLN A 88 -2.61 9.32 3.22
CA GLN A 88 -3.36 8.09 2.98
C GLN A 88 -3.18 7.64 1.53
N ILE A 89 -2.67 6.43 1.33
CA ILE A 89 -2.33 5.92 0.00
C ILE A 89 -3.09 4.63 -0.30
N LYS A 90 -3.73 4.61 -1.46
CA LYS A 90 -4.15 3.40 -2.15
C LYS A 90 -3.19 3.15 -3.30
N LEU A 91 -2.50 2.02 -3.30
CA LEU A 91 -1.54 1.70 -4.36
C LEU A 91 -2.25 1.42 -5.68
N SER A 92 -1.67 1.87 -6.78
CA SER A 92 -2.14 1.60 -8.13
C SER A 92 -0.96 1.34 -9.05
N LEU A 93 -1.04 0.27 -9.83
CA LEU A 93 -0.05 -0.02 -10.88
C LEU A 93 -0.19 0.92 -12.09
N TYR A 94 -1.37 1.53 -12.27
CA TYR A 94 -1.67 2.46 -13.36
C TYR A 94 -1.50 3.94 -12.98
N ASP A 95 -1.35 4.22 -11.68
CA ASP A 95 -1.06 5.56 -11.13
C ASP A 95 0.08 5.45 -10.09
N PRO A 96 1.34 5.24 -10.55
CA PRO A 96 2.44 4.83 -9.68
C PRO A 96 3.09 5.98 -8.92
N TYR A 97 3.33 5.74 -7.62
CA TYR A 97 4.04 6.65 -6.73
C TYR A 97 5.20 5.94 -6.02
N GLU A 98 6.28 6.68 -5.77
CA GLU A 98 7.23 6.32 -4.72
C GLU A 98 6.91 7.04 -3.41
N PHE A 99 7.24 6.43 -2.28
CA PHE A 99 6.99 6.97 -0.95
C PHE A 99 8.30 7.19 -0.23
N HIS A 100 8.55 8.43 0.19
CA HIS A 100 9.81 8.84 0.80
C HIS A 100 9.51 9.46 2.15
N ILE A 101 10.35 9.20 3.13
CA ILE A 101 10.43 10.01 4.36
C ILE A 101 11.77 10.73 4.27
N VAL A 102 11.73 12.05 4.40
CA VAL A 102 12.92 12.90 4.22
C VAL A 102 13.05 13.91 5.33
N ASN A 103 14.29 14.32 5.60
CA ASN A 103 14.59 15.52 6.37
C ASN A 103 14.98 16.67 5.41
N PRO A 104 14.12 17.67 5.20
CA PRO A 104 14.39 18.77 4.27
C PRO A 104 15.51 19.70 4.75
N ASN A 105 15.83 19.70 6.05
CA ASN A 105 16.85 20.55 6.66
C ASN A 105 18.27 19.95 6.54
N ARG A 106 18.37 18.67 6.17
CA ARG A 106 19.64 17.95 6.03
C ARG A 106 19.80 17.53 4.58
N LYS A 107 20.94 17.87 3.99
CA LYS A 107 21.22 17.60 2.58
C LYS A 107 22.39 16.66 2.43
N SER A 108 22.27 15.73 1.50
CA SER A 108 23.39 14.93 1.03
C SER A 108 24.39 15.80 0.26
N ARG A 109 25.56 15.23 -0.05
CA ARG A 109 26.58 15.91 -0.87
C ARG A 109 26.04 16.39 -2.23
N SER A 110 25.07 15.71 -2.82
CA SER A 110 24.45 16.11 -4.09
C SER A 110 23.35 17.17 -3.92
N GLY A 111 23.07 17.62 -2.70
CA GLY A 111 22.10 18.69 -2.40
C GLY A 111 20.66 18.23 -2.20
N ASN A 112 20.39 16.92 -2.29
CA ASN A 112 19.06 16.36 -2.04
C ASN A 112 18.79 16.23 -0.54
N PRO A 113 17.55 16.40 -0.06
CA PRO A 113 17.15 16.02 1.29
C PRO A 113 17.58 14.59 1.62
N THR A 114 18.14 14.36 2.80
CA THR A 114 18.43 13.00 3.26
C THR A 114 17.13 12.29 3.64
N GLY A 115 17.08 10.98 3.43
CA GLY A 115 15.81 10.27 3.51
C GLY A 115 15.92 8.78 3.25
N TYR A 116 14.83 8.08 3.52
CA TYR A 116 14.61 6.70 3.14
C TYR A 116 13.41 6.60 2.20
N ARG A 117 13.49 5.66 1.25
CA ARG A 117 12.37 5.27 0.40
C ARG A 117 11.67 4.07 1.02
N ILE A 118 10.37 4.17 1.21
CA ILE A 118 9.49 3.06 1.57
C ILE A 118 9.10 2.35 0.27
N ILE A 119 9.41 1.07 0.20
CA ILE A 119 9.07 0.20 -0.91
C ILE A 119 8.07 -0.82 -0.35
N PRO A 120 6.77 -0.70 -0.68
CA PRO A 120 5.79 -1.69 -0.28
C PRO A 120 6.14 -3.06 -0.87
N GLY A 121 6.08 -4.12 -0.05
CA GLY A 121 6.30 -5.50 -0.48
C GLY A 121 5.03 -6.12 -1.08
N GLU A 122 4.72 -7.35 -0.68
CA GLU A 122 3.41 -7.96 -0.97
C GLU A 122 2.31 -7.17 -0.24
N ASN A 123 1.22 -6.89 -0.96
CA ASN A 123 0.12 -6.07 -0.46
C ASN A 123 -1.21 -6.59 -0.99
N ALA A 124 -2.27 -6.37 -0.21
CA ALA A 124 -3.65 -6.63 -0.58
C ALA A 124 -4.55 -5.47 -0.11
N VAL A 125 -5.78 -5.46 -0.60
CA VAL A 125 -6.88 -4.63 -0.10
C VAL A 125 -7.86 -5.59 0.58
N SER A 126 -8.42 -5.21 1.73
CA SER A 126 -9.52 -5.99 2.31
C SER A 126 -10.72 -5.96 1.36
N LEU A 127 -11.28 -7.13 1.08
CA LEU A 127 -12.45 -7.27 0.21
C LEU A 127 -13.78 -7.16 0.97
N LEU A 128 -13.74 -6.92 2.28
CA LEU A 128 -14.95 -6.71 3.08
C LEU A 128 -15.58 -5.35 2.79
N ASP A 129 -16.91 -5.28 2.88
CA ASP A 129 -17.65 -4.02 2.78
C ASP A 129 -17.23 -3.05 3.88
N HIS A 130 -17.19 -1.75 3.55
CA HIS A 130 -16.67 -0.74 4.47
C HIS A 130 -17.52 -0.53 5.73
N ASP A 131 -18.79 -0.93 5.71
CA ASP A 131 -19.73 -0.87 6.82
C ASP A 131 -19.82 -2.18 7.62
N ASP A 132 -19.09 -3.22 7.23
CA ASP A 132 -19.00 -4.48 7.97
C ASP A 132 -18.23 -4.28 9.29
N PRO A 133 -18.73 -4.72 10.47
CA PRO A 133 -18.06 -4.48 11.75
C PRO A 133 -16.58 -4.91 11.83
N PRO A 134 -16.13 -6.03 11.24
CA PRO A 134 -14.71 -6.37 11.16
C PRO A 134 -13.90 -5.32 10.39
N GLN A 135 -14.43 -4.81 9.27
CA GLN A 135 -13.74 -3.82 8.45
C GLN A 135 -13.70 -2.44 9.13
N ILE A 136 -14.76 -2.04 9.82
CA ILE A 136 -14.77 -0.82 10.65
C ILE A 136 -13.68 -0.91 11.73
N ARG A 137 -13.56 -2.06 12.41
CA ARG A 137 -12.52 -2.28 13.42
C ARG A 137 -11.11 -2.36 12.81
N GLY A 138 -11.01 -2.90 11.60
CA GLY A 138 -9.79 -3.06 10.82
C GLY A 138 -9.48 -1.86 9.91
N ALA A 139 -10.01 -0.67 10.17
CA ALA A 139 -9.99 0.45 9.21
C ALA A 139 -8.60 0.90 8.73
N PHE A 140 -7.52 0.48 9.39
CA PHE A 140 -6.15 0.67 8.88
C PHE A 140 -5.95 0.01 7.52
N SER A 141 -6.65 -1.08 7.21
CA SER A 141 -6.54 -1.83 5.96
C SER A 141 -7.16 -1.12 4.74
N ASN A 142 -7.88 -0.01 4.97
CA ASN A 142 -8.46 0.79 3.89
C ASN A 142 -7.40 1.47 3.01
N ASN A 143 -6.14 1.54 3.47
CA ASN A 143 -5.01 2.16 2.77
C ASN A 143 -3.74 1.33 3.03
N GLN A 144 -2.84 1.22 2.04
CA GLN A 144 -1.57 0.48 2.19
C GLN A 144 -0.48 1.30 2.87
N VAL A 145 -0.55 2.63 2.77
CA VAL A 145 0.35 3.54 3.50
C VAL A 145 -0.49 4.60 4.19
N LEU A 146 -0.14 4.85 5.45
CA LEU A 146 -0.77 5.83 6.33
C LEU A 146 0.33 6.60 7.06
N ASN A 147 0.10 7.88 7.35
CA ASN A 147 0.92 8.66 8.27
C ASN A 147 0.01 9.38 9.26
N PHE A 148 0.21 9.10 10.55
CA PHE A 148 -0.60 9.60 11.67
C PHE A 148 0.13 10.61 12.55
N LYS A 149 1.28 11.12 12.09
CA LYS A 149 2.03 12.11 12.86
C LYS A 149 2.80 13.03 11.93
N LEU A 150 2.07 14.01 11.38
CA LEU A 150 2.74 15.23 10.95
C LEU A 150 3.05 16.03 12.21
N CYS A 151 4.27 15.85 12.73
CA CYS A 151 4.80 16.77 13.72
C CYS A 151 5.11 18.08 13.00
N PHE A 152 4.08 18.91 12.80
CA PHE A 152 4.22 20.31 12.41
C PHE A 152 4.88 21.05 13.56
N SER A 153 6.20 21.18 13.53
CA SER A 153 6.84 22.27 14.27
C SER A 153 6.55 23.55 13.50
N ILE A 154 5.65 24.35 14.06
CA ILE A 154 5.58 25.81 13.88
C ILE A 154 6.88 26.40 14.45
#